data_AF-A0A958DHL5-F1
#
_entry.id   AF-A0A958DHL5-F1
#
_cell.length_a   1.000
_cell.length_b   1.000
_cell.length_c   1.000
_cell.angle_alpha   90.00
_cell.angle_beta   90.00
_cell.angle_gamma   90.00
#
_symmetry.space_group_name_H-M   'P 1'
#
loop_
_entity.id
_entity.type
_entity.pdbx_description
1 polymer ?
#
loop_
_entity_poly.entity_id
_entity_poly.type
_entity_poly.pdbx_seq_one_letter_code
_entity_poly.pdbx_strand_id
1 'polypeptide(L)'
;LNCLYRVEELFNISEATVGDICRGIIQAIPPGWQYPDICLAKITVGEKIYQSPDFQETSWVQSADIIAQDVKVGSVKVYYTTERPPADEGPFLKEERKLINTIAERLGRRILHENLKRVFEEQTTVKKQDKDWLSIVDLLKRTDPKLLMRISRKMLNYLCWNGIEEAERLLEHFSPAYKSEESELLKEINRPYQKKAVSNILAISEDIFRIAGDHLSETEILGSIQKWIKDDRSDFLVNILENPGSTLSDITSAIERYHHLTPQGLELPTPREKGFRVALIRRLLTDQSQFINIAKHFIEVDDFYNLLHHIIFPAGSHGKLGGKSAGLFLATQILKKNLEQQELLG
;
A
#
# COMPACT_ATOMS: atom_id res chain seq x y z
N LEU A 1 1.44 27.81 -5.06
CA LEU A 1 0.34 26.80 -5.08
C LEU A 1 0.08 26.20 -6.47
N ASN A 2 0.14 26.96 -7.57
CA ASN A 2 -0.29 26.47 -8.90
C ASN A 2 0.55 25.31 -9.50
N CYS A 3 1.85 25.21 -9.15
CA CYS A 3 2.74 24.15 -9.65
C CYS A 3 2.36 22.76 -9.13
N LEU A 4 2.08 22.61 -7.83
CA LEU A 4 1.74 21.30 -7.25
C LEU A 4 0.42 20.76 -7.78
N TYR A 5 -0.60 21.62 -7.94
CA TYR A 5 -1.88 21.24 -8.54
C TYR A 5 -1.73 20.82 -10.01
N ARG A 6 -0.97 21.57 -10.83
CA ARG A 6 -0.69 21.18 -12.22
C ARG A 6 0.09 19.87 -12.31
N VAL A 7 1.06 19.67 -11.42
CA VAL A 7 1.83 18.42 -11.34
C VAL A 7 0.92 17.26 -10.91
N GLU A 8 -0.04 17.48 -10.01
CA GLU A 8 -1.05 16.50 -9.61
C GLU A 8 -2.04 16.15 -10.72
N GLU A 9 -2.54 17.15 -11.46
CA GLU A 9 -3.37 16.91 -12.65
C GLU A 9 -2.62 16.06 -13.68
N LEU A 10 -1.35 16.37 -13.95
CA LEU A 10 -0.52 15.61 -14.90
C LEU A 10 -0.25 14.17 -14.44
N PHE A 11 -0.21 13.92 -13.13
CA PHE A 11 -0.06 12.56 -12.59
C PHE A 11 -1.37 11.77 -12.57
N ASN A 12 -2.53 12.44 -12.51
CA ASN A 12 -3.86 11.81 -12.51
C ASN A 12 -4.38 11.42 -13.90
N ILE A 13 -3.72 11.83 -14.99
CA ILE A 13 -4.10 11.39 -16.34
C ILE A 13 -3.64 9.94 -16.54
N SER A 14 -4.60 9.02 -16.57
CA SER A 14 -4.37 7.57 -16.60
C SER A 14 -3.65 7.07 -17.87
N GLU A 15 -3.71 7.82 -18.97
CA GLU A 15 -3.17 7.44 -20.30
C GLU A 15 -1.90 8.21 -20.72
N ALA A 16 -1.39 9.13 -19.89
CA ALA A 16 -0.22 9.93 -20.27
C ALA A 16 1.08 9.10 -20.21
N THR A 17 1.88 9.16 -21.28
CA THR A 17 3.20 8.48 -21.28
C THR A 17 4.18 9.21 -20.36
N VAL A 18 5.20 8.50 -19.87
CA VAL A 18 6.29 9.11 -19.07
C VAL A 18 6.89 10.34 -19.76
N GLY A 19 6.98 10.33 -21.10
CA GLY A 19 7.48 11.47 -21.86
C GLY A 19 6.55 12.69 -21.85
N ASP A 20 5.24 12.48 -21.89
CA ASP A 20 4.24 13.57 -21.79
C ASP A 20 4.26 14.20 -20.40
N ILE A 21 4.35 13.35 -19.36
CA ILE A 21 4.45 13.79 -17.97
C ILE A 21 5.75 14.59 -17.76
N CYS A 22 6.90 14.11 -18.25
CA CYS A 22 8.16 14.85 -18.17
C CYS A 22 8.09 16.22 -18.86
N ARG A 23 7.45 16.30 -20.04
CA ARG A 23 7.23 17.58 -20.74
C ARG A 23 6.31 18.52 -19.95
N GLY A 24 5.23 17.99 -19.39
CA GLY A 24 4.31 18.77 -18.55
C GLY A 24 4.99 19.29 -17.27
N ILE A 25 5.82 18.48 -16.63
CA ILE A 25 6.57 18.88 -15.43
C ILE A 25 7.58 20.00 -15.76
N ILE A 26 8.26 19.94 -16.90
CA ILE A 26 9.17 21.01 -17.35
C ILE A 26 8.44 22.35 -17.48
N GLN A 27 7.20 22.36 -17.95
CA GLN A 27 6.38 23.57 -18.04
C GLN A 27 5.78 23.99 -16.68
N ALA A 28 5.62 23.05 -15.75
CA ALA A 28 5.06 23.30 -14.43
C ALA A 28 6.10 23.78 -13.41
N ILE A 29 7.39 23.49 -13.61
CA ILE A 29 8.48 23.88 -12.71
C ILE A 29 8.63 25.42 -12.60
N PRO A 30 8.72 26.22 -13.67
CA PRO A 30 8.93 27.67 -13.57
C PRO A 30 7.98 28.40 -12.58
N PRO A 31 6.65 28.24 -12.63
CA PRO A 31 5.74 28.90 -11.69
C PRO A 31 5.79 28.38 -10.24
N GLY A 32 6.53 27.30 -9.98
CA GLY A 32 6.74 26.74 -8.64
C GLY A 32 7.95 27.30 -7.90
N TRP A 33 8.83 28.01 -8.60
CA TRP A 33 10.07 28.57 -8.06
C TRP A 33 9.96 30.08 -7.83
N GLN A 34 10.84 30.62 -7.00
CA GLN A 34 10.90 32.02 -6.59
C GLN A 34 11.09 32.97 -7.78
N TYR A 35 11.81 32.52 -8.82
CA TYR A 35 12.06 33.29 -10.03
C TYR A 35 11.64 32.53 -11.30
N PRO A 36 10.33 32.54 -11.65
CA PRO A 36 9.81 31.80 -12.81
C PRO A 36 10.43 32.21 -14.14
N ASP A 37 10.69 33.51 -14.34
CA ASP A 37 11.12 34.08 -15.63
C ASP A 37 12.54 33.66 -16.07
N ILE A 38 13.33 33.15 -15.14
CA ILE A 38 14.72 32.73 -15.35
C ILE A 38 14.94 31.24 -15.01
N CYS A 39 13.85 30.49 -14.79
CA CYS A 39 13.88 29.11 -14.35
C CYS A 39 13.88 28.15 -15.55
N LEU A 40 14.92 27.34 -15.66
CA LEU A 40 15.08 26.32 -16.70
C LEU A 40 15.13 24.94 -16.06
N ALA A 41 14.41 23.96 -16.63
CA ALA A 41 14.37 22.60 -16.11
C ALA A 41 14.93 21.60 -17.12
N LYS A 42 15.62 20.58 -16.60
CA LYS A 42 16.15 19.44 -17.34
C LYS A 42 15.85 18.16 -16.58
N ILE A 43 15.13 17.23 -17.20
CA ILE A 43 14.80 15.93 -16.66
C ILE A 43 15.50 14.87 -17.50
N THR A 44 16.22 13.98 -16.86
CA THR A 44 16.86 12.82 -17.51
C THR A 44 16.28 11.55 -16.94
N VAL A 45 15.78 10.66 -17.79
CA VAL A 45 15.23 9.34 -17.41
C VAL A 45 15.80 8.29 -18.36
N GLY A 46 16.66 7.40 -17.84
CA GLY A 46 17.44 6.49 -18.68
C GLY A 46 18.26 7.24 -19.73
N GLU A 47 18.09 6.90 -21.01
CA GLU A 47 18.75 7.57 -22.15
C GLU A 47 17.99 8.81 -22.67
N LYS A 48 16.79 9.08 -22.15
CA LYS A 48 15.94 10.18 -22.64
C LYS A 48 16.16 11.45 -21.84
N ILE A 49 16.38 12.56 -22.54
CA ILE A 49 16.57 13.89 -21.97
C ILE A 49 15.40 14.79 -22.41
N TYR A 50 14.79 15.44 -21.43
CA TYR A 50 13.74 16.44 -21.63
C TYR A 50 14.23 17.77 -21.04
N GLN A 51 14.11 18.86 -21.77
CA GLN A 51 14.60 20.18 -21.35
C GLN A 51 13.64 21.30 -21.74
N SER A 52 13.67 22.41 -20.99
CA SER A 52 12.97 23.65 -21.35
C SER A 52 13.48 24.21 -22.69
N PRO A 53 12.65 24.98 -23.43
CA PRO A 53 13.13 25.82 -24.53
C PRO A 53 14.24 26.77 -24.04
N ASP A 54 15.21 27.09 -24.89
CA ASP A 54 16.32 28.00 -24.60
C ASP A 54 17.20 27.58 -23.40
N PHE A 55 17.42 26.27 -23.25
CA PHE A 55 18.22 25.71 -22.16
C PHE A 55 19.70 26.12 -22.22
N GLN A 56 20.21 26.70 -21.13
CA GLN A 56 21.63 26.94 -20.89
C GLN A 56 22.05 26.39 -19.52
N GLU A 57 23.17 25.66 -19.48
CA GLU A 57 23.74 25.18 -18.22
C GLU A 57 24.47 26.32 -17.52
N THR A 58 24.01 26.65 -16.32
CA THR A 58 24.63 27.66 -15.47
C THR A 58 25.16 27.03 -14.19
N SER A 59 26.00 27.78 -13.47
CA SER A 59 26.55 27.35 -12.17
C SER A 59 25.49 27.31 -11.06
N TRP A 60 24.33 27.95 -11.25
CA TRP A 60 23.24 27.99 -10.28
C TRP A 60 22.24 26.87 -10.57
N VAL A 61 22.53 25.68 -10.04
CA VAL A 61 21.76 24.46 -10.30
C VAL A 61 21.27 23.82 -9.00
N GLN A 62 20.01 23.38 -9.02
CA GLN A 62 19.44 22.50 -8.03
C GLN A 62 19.15 21.14 -8.68
N SER A 63 19.61 20.05 -8.08
CA SER A 63 19.40 18.69 -8.60
C SER A 63 18.76 17.76 -7.59
N ALA A 64 17.82 16.94 -8.03
CA ALA A 64 17.26 15.83 -7.29
C ALA A 64 17.33 14.54 -8.12
N ASP A 65 17.70 13.44 -7.47
CA ASP A 65 17.79 12.15 -8.13
C ASP A 65 16.41 11.49 -8.19
N ILE A 66 16.08 10.92 -9.35
CA ILE A 66 14.87 10.12 -9.52
C ILE A 66 15.23 8.70 -9.12
N ILE A 67 14.73 8.28 -7.97
CA ILE A 67 14.98 6.96 -7.38
C ILE A 67 13.72 6.12 -7.54
N ALA A 68 13.86 4.94 -8.14
CA ALA A 68 12.83 3.92 -8.19
C ALA A 68 13.37 2.65 -7.53
N GLN A 69 12.75 2.21 -6.42
CA GLN A 69 13.18 1.02 -5.65
C GLN A 69 14.68 1.04 -5.30
N ASP A 70 15.17 2.15 -4.75
CA ASP A 70 16.58 2.38 -4.39
C ASP A 70 17.59 2.37 -5.55
N VAL A 71 17.13 2.26 -6.79
CA VAL A 71 17.95 2.40 -8.01
C VAL A 71 17.73 3.78 -8.61
N LYS A 72 18.85 4.48 -8.89
CA LYS A 72 18.82 5.76 -9.60
C LYS A 72 18.46 5.52 -11.06
N VAL A 73 17.24 5.93 -11.45
CA VAL A 73 16.72 5.80 -12.82
C VAL A 73 16.84 7.10 -13.63
N GLY A 74 17.17 8.21 -12.96
CA GLY A 74 17.26 9.51 -13.58
C GLY A 74 17.61 10.65 -12.63
N SER A 75 17.48 11.88 -13.12
CA SER A 75 17.64 13.10 -12.31
C SER A 75 16.79 14.25 -12.86
N VAL A 76 16.26 15.06 -11.96
CA VAL A 76 15.63 16.36 -12.24
C VAL A 76 16.62 17.45 -11.85
N LYS A 77 16.89 18.38 -12.76
CA LYS A 77 17.76 19.54 -12.54
C LYS A 77 17.02 20.82 -12.89
N VAL A 78 17.17 21.84 -12.07
CA VAL A 78 16.61 23.18 -12.26
C VAL A 78 17.74 24.20 -12.20
N TYR A 79 17.76 25.14 -13.14
CA TYR A 79 18.80 26.14 -13.31
C TYR A 79 18.20 27.54 -13.30
N TYR A 80 18.99 28.51 -12.83
CA TYR A 80 18.72 29.92 -13.06
C TYR A 80 19.67 30.51 -14.09
N THR A 81 19.16 31.32 -15.03
CA THR A 81 19.98 31.95 -16.08
C THR A 81 20.86 33.10 -15.56
N THR A 82 20.58 33.63 -14.37
CA THR A 82 21.25 34.82 -13.82
C THR A 82 21.54 34.64 -12.33
N GLU A 83 22.65 35.22 -11.86
CA GLU A 83 22.98 35.23 -10.43
C GLU A 83 21.91 35.94 -9.61
N ARG A 84 21.51 35.32 -8.49
CA ARG A 84 20.52 35.85 -7.55
C ARG A 84 21.09 35.80 -6.13
N PRO A 85 20.55 36.63 -5.21
CA PRO A 85 20.99 36.65 -3.83
C PRO A 85 20.95 35.24 -3.21
N PRO A 86 21.95 34.88 -2.39
CA PRO A 86 21.96 33.59 -1.72
C PRO A 86 20.80 33.51 -0.71
N ALA A 87 20.10 32.39 -0.76
CA ALA A 87 19.06 31.95 0.16
C ALA A 87 19.59 30.76 0.98
N ASP A 88 18.93 29.60 0.94
CA ASP A 88 19.34 28.42 1.71
C ASP A 88 20.33 27.53 0.96
N GLU A 89 20.16 27.37 -0.35
CA GLU A 89 21.02 26.55 -1.20
C GLU A 89 21.40 27.30 -2.46
N GLY A 90 22.45 28.11 -2.39
CA GLY A 90 22.70 29.11 -3.43
C GLY A 90 21.47 30.04 -3.52
N PRO A 91 20.93 30.33 -4.71
CA PRO A 91 19.75 31.20 -4.85
C PRO A 91 18.41 30.50 -4.55
N PHE A 92 18.41 29.24 -4.11
CA PHE A 92 17.19 28.43 -3.91
C PHE A 92 16.73 28.37 -2.45
N LEU A 93 15.42 28.27 -2.23
CA LEU A 93 14.77 28.15 -0.92
C LEU A 93 14.63 26.68 -0.48
N LYS A 94 14.51 26.45 0.84
CA LYS A 94 14.21 25.12 1.40
C LYS A 94 12.89 24.53 0.89
N GLU A 95 11.88 25.36 0.63
CA GLU A 95 10.59 24.94 0.08
C GLU A 95 10.75 24.39 -1.35
N GLU A 96 11.61 24.99 -2.15
CA GLU A 96 11.92 24.54 -3.53
C GLU A 96 12.68 23.21 -3.50
N ARG A 97 13.60 23.05 -2.55
CA ARG A 97 14.28 21.77 -2.32
C ARG A 97 13.29 20.65 -1.95
N LYS A 98 12.28 20.94 -1.12
CA LYS A 98 11.21 19.98 -0.82
C LYS A 98 10.36 19.68 -2.07
N LEU A 99 10.10 20.69 -2.88
CA LEU A 99 9.29 20.58 -4.10
C LEU A 99 9.97 19.69 -5.15
N ILE A 100 11.25 19.94 -5.48
CA ILE A 100 12.00 19.14 -6.45
C ILE A 100 12.15 17.68 -6.00
N ASN A 101 12.36 17.45 -4.70
CA ASN A 101 12.43 16.09 -4.14
C ASN A 101 11.08 15.37 -4.28
N THR A 102 9.98 16.05 -3.97
CA THR A 102 8.62 15.49 -4.11
C THR A 102 8.30 15.15 -5.56
N ILE A 103 8.71 16.01 -6.51
CA ILE A 103 8.54 15.76 -7.95
C ILE A 103 9.36 14.55 -8.39
N ALA A 104 10.62 14.46 -7.95
CA ALA A 104 11.51 13.34 -8.28
C ALA A 104 10.99 12.00 -7.73
N GLU A 105 10.50 11.98 -6.49
CA GLU A 105 9.91 10.79 -5.88
C GLU A 105 8.64 10.32 -6.62
N ARG A 106 7.74 11.26 -6.94
CA ARG A 106 6.51 10.94 -7.69
C ARG A 106 6.81 10.44 -9.09
N LEU A 107 7.77 11.03 -9.79
CA LEU A 107 8.26 10.54 -11.08
C LEU A 107 8.80 9.11 -10.97
N GLY A 108 9.60 8.82 -9.94
CA GLY A 108 10.12 7.48 -9.68
C GLY A 108 9.00 6.45 -9.52
N ARG A 109 7.95 6.77 -8.75
CA ARG A 109 6.76 5.91 -8.58
C ARG A 109 5.99 5.69 -9.88
N ARG A 110 5.80 6.74 -10.70
CA ARG A 110 5.08 6.64 -11.99
C ARG A 110 5.84 5.80 -13.01
N ILE A 111 7.18 5.93 -13.07
CA ILE A 111 8.05 5.12 -13.93
C ILE A 111 7.99 3.65 -13.49
N LEU A 112 8.02 3.37 -12.19
CA LEU A 112 7.87 2.02 -11.67
C LEU A 112 6.52 1.42 -12.07
N HIS A 113 5.43 2.17 -11.93
CA HIS A 113 4.10 1.72 -12.32
C HIS A 113 3.98 1.44 -13.82
N GLU A 114 4.54 2.28 -14.68
CA GLU A 114 4.59 2.06 -16.13
C GLU A 114 5.42 0.81 -16.49
N ASN A 115 6.55 0.60 -15.84
CA ASN A 115 7.36 -0.60 -16.06
C ASN A 115 6.62 -1.86 -15.60
N LEU A 116 5.92 -1.80 -14.46
CA LEU A 116 5.07 -2.90 -14.00
C LEU A 116 3.93 -3.15 -14.99
N LYS A 117 3.21 -2.10 -15.42
CA LYS A 117 2.11 -2.20 -16.38
C LYS A 117 2.58 -2.77 -17.71
N ARG A 118 3.74 -2.35 -18.25
CA ARG A 118 4.35 -2.95 -19.44
C ARG A 118 4.70 -4.41 -19.24
N VAL A 119 5.25 -4.79 -18.09
CA VAL A 119 5.52 -6.20 -17.78
C VAL A 119 4.20 -7.00 -17.73
N PHE A 120 3.13 -6.45 -17.14
CA PHE A 120 1.81 -7.09 -17.11
C PHE A 120 1.10 -7.12 -18.49
N GLU A 121 1.30 -6.11 -19.33
CA GLU A 121 0.74 -6.02 -20.69
C GLU A 121 1.53 -6.91 -21.69
N GLU A 122 2.85 -6.99 -21.54
CA GLU A 122 3.70 -7.95 -22.27
C GLU A 122 3.39 -9.40 -21.84
N GLN A 123 2.97 -9.62 -20.60
CA GLN A 123 2.47 -10.92 -20.10
C GLN A 123 1.12 -11.34 -20.68
N THR A 124 0.29 -10.42 -21.20
CA THR A 124 -0.98 -10.78 -21.84
C THR A 124 -0.84 -11.12 -23.33
N THR A 125 0.29 -10.81 -23.97
CA THR A 125 0.46 -10.99 -25.43
C THR A 125 1.64 -11.86 -25.86
N VAL A 126 2.58 -12.24 -24.99
CA VAL A 126 3.72 -13.08 -25.40
C VAL A 126 3.97 -14.25 -24.45
N LYS A 127 3.55 -15.44 -24.91
CA LYS A 127 4.00 -16.80 -24.55
C LYS A 127 3.85 -17.22 -23.08
N LYS A 128 2.90 -18.13 -22.88
CA LYS A 128 2.92 -19.28 -21.95
C LYS A 128 4.36 -19.64 -21.56
N GLN A 129 4.81 -19.15 -20.41
CA GLN A 129 6.01 -19.65 -19.75
C GLN A 129 5.53 -20.39 -18.52
N ASP A 130 5.82 -21.68 -18.50
CA ASP A 130 5.51 -22.60 -17.41
C ASP A 130 5.95 -21.96 -16.09
N LYS A 131 5.01 -21.85 -15.13
CA LYS A 131 5.22 -21.43 -13.73
C LYS A 131 5.25 -19.91 -13.44
N ASP A 132 4.23 -19.18 -13.88
CA ASP A 132 3.93 -17.81 -13.42
C ASP A 132 3.91 -17.66 -11.88
N TRP A 133 3.50 -18.71 -11.15
CA TRP A 133 3.48 -18.67 -9.68
C TRP A 133 4.88 -18.74 -9.07
N LEU A 134 5.87 -19.38 -9.73
CA LEU A 134 7.25 -19.39 -9.23
C LEU A 134 7.83 -17.99 -9.21
N SER A 135 7.52 -17.19 -10.24
CA SER A 135 7.94 -15.78 -10.31
C SER A 135 7.35 -14.96 -9.16
N ILE A 136 6.09 -15.22 -8.78
CA ILE A 136 5.46 -14.57 -7.62
C ILE A 136 6.14 -15.00 -6.33
N VAL A 137 6.43 -16.29 -6.16
CA VAL A 137 7.11 -16.82 -4.96
C VAL A 137 8.53 -16.24 -4.85
N ASP A 138 9.29 -16.18 -5.94
CA ASP A 138 10.65 -15.61 -5.95
C ASP A 138 10.63 -14.09 -5.69
N LEU A 139 9.64 -13.36 -6.23
CA LEU A 139 9.44 -11.95 -5.91
C LEU A 139 9.13 -11.74 -4.43
N LEU A 140 8.22 -12.54 -3.87
CA LEU A 140 7.87 -12.49 -2.44
C LEU A 140 9.07 -12.82 -1.56
N LYS A 141 9.92 -13.77 -1.98
CA LYS A 141 11.15 -14.13 -1.27
C LYS A 141 12.11 -12.95 -1.11
N ARG A 142 12.20 -12.09 -2.12
CA ARG A 142 13.07 -10.90 -2.13
C ARG A 142 12.42 -9.68 -1.48
N THR A 143 11.10 -9.54 -1.59
CA THR A 143 10.38 -8.31 -1.23
C THR A 143 9.76 -8.37 0.16
N ASP A 144 9.15 -9.50 0.53
CA ASP A 144 8.48 -9.68 1.83
C ASP A 144 8.53 -11.15 2.30
N PRO A 145 9.62 -11.55 2.99
CA PRO A 145 9.77 -12.92 3.50
C PRO A 145 8.73 -13.28 4.58
N LYS A 146 8.14 -12.29 5.27
CA LYS A 146 7.10 -12.53 6.29
C LYS A 146 5.75 -12.84 5.64
N LEU A 147 5.41 -12.16 4.55
CA LEU A 147 4.25 -12.49 3.73
C LEU A 147 4.40 -13.86 3.09
N LEU A 148 5.57 -14.15 2.49
CA LEU A 148 5.86 -15.48 1.95
C LEU A 148 5.62 -16.57 2.99
N MET A 149 6.08 -16.37 4.23
CA MET A 149 5.87 -17.34 5.31
C MET A 149 4.39 -17.59 5.62
N ARG A 150 3.58 -16.54 5.70
CA ARG A 150 2.13 -16.64 5.96
C ARG A 150 1.42 -17.38 4.82
N ILE A 151 1.76 -17.06 3.58
CA ILE A 151 1.21 -17.73 2.38
C ILE A 151 1.66 -19.19 2.33
N SER A 152 2.93 -19.49 2.59
CA SER A 152 3.47 -20.86 2.64
C SER A 152 2.72 -21.71 3.66
N ARG A 153 2.42 -21.16 4.84
CA ARG A 153 1.62 -21.86 5.85
C ARG A 153 0.19 -22.11 5.39
N LYS A 154 -0.45 -21.14 4.73
CA LYS A 154 -1.79 -21.32 4.15
C LYS A 154 -1.77 -22.39 3.04
N MET A 155 -0.72 -22.41 2.22
CA MET A 155 -0.52 -23.42 1.17
C MET A 155 -0.35 -24.81 1.78
N LEU A 156 0.50 -24.94 2.78
CA LEU A 156 0.70 -26.21 3.50
C LEU A 156 -0.62 -26.74 4.07
N ASN A 157 -1.39 -25.90 4.76
CA ASN A 157 -2.69 -26.28 5.30
C ASN A 157 -3.67 -26.71 4.19
N TYR A 158 -3.67 -26.00 3.07
CA TYR A 158 -4.51 -26.33 1.91
C TYR A 158 -4.13 -27.69 1.30
N LEU A 159 -2.84 -27.97 1.13
CA LEU A 159 -2.35 -29.27 0.65
C LEU A 159 -2.73 -30.41 1.61
N CYS A 160 -2.64 -30.17 2.93
CA CYS A 160 -3.05 -31.15 3.94
C CYS A 160 -4.56 -31.41 3.90
N TRP A 161 -5.39 -30.37 3.73
CA TRP A 161 -6.84 -30.55 3.57
C TRP A 161 -7.23 -31.27 2.28
N ASN A 162 -6.38 -31.22 1.24
CA ASN A 162 -6.53 -32.00 0.02
C ASN A 162 -5.98 -33.44 0.15
N GLY A 163 -5.45 -33.83 1.31
CA GLY A 163 -5.02 -35.21 1.59
C GLY A 163 -3.64 -35.58 1.03
N ILE A 164 -2.75 -34.61 0.80
CA ILE A 164 -1.41 -34.86 0.26
C ILE A 164 -0.47 -35.28 1.40
N GLU A 165 -0.09 -36.57 1.43
CA GLU A 165 0.75 -37.16 2.50
C GLU A 165 2.12 -36.50 2.66
N GLU A 166 2.70 -35.99 1.56
CA GLU A 166 4.00 -35.33 1.56
C GLU A 166 3.95 -33.97 2.29
N ALA A 167 2.80 -33.29 2.22
CA ALA A 167 2.54 -32.05 2.94
C ALA A 167 2.38 -32.30 4.45
N GLU A 168 1.80 -33.44 4.86
CA GLU A 168 1.67 -33.80 6.27
C GLU A 168 3.02 -33.93 6.98
N ARG A 169 4.05 -34.44 6.29
CA ARG A 169 5.41 -34.53 6.84
C ARG A 169 6.05 -33.16 7.07
N LEU A 170 5.65 -32.14 6.30
CA LEU A 170 6.12 -30.77 6.49
C LEU A 170 5.41 -30.05 7.64
N LEU A 171 4.22 -30.49 8.07
CA LEU A 171 3.54 -29.93 9.24
C LEU A 171 4.34 -30.10 10.53
N GLU A 172 5.08 -31.21 10.67
CA GLU A 172 5.94 -31.51 11.83
C GLU A 172 7.03 -30.45 12.04
N HIS A 173 7.47 -29.80 10.95
CA HIS A 173 8.48 -28.73 10.98
C HIS A 173 7.91 -27.37 11.41
N PHE A 174 6.62 -27.10 11.16
CA PHE A 174 5.94 -25.87 11.58
C PHE A 174 5.34 -25.95 12.97
N SER A 175 5.03 -27.15 13.44
CA SER A 175 4.47 -27.39 14.75
C SER A 175 5.26 -28.51 15.43
N PRO A 176 6.25 -28.19 16.30
CA PRO A 176 6.98 -29.22 17.06
C PRO A 176 6.09 -30.03 18.03
N ALA A 177 4.79 -29.73 18.10
CA ALA A 177 3.78 -30.50 18.83
C ALA A 177 3.08 -31.56 17.97
N TYR A 178 3.29 -31.57 16.65
CA TYR A 178 2.80 -32.62 15.76
C TYR A 178 3.93 -33.66 15.58
N LYS A 179 3.73 -34.83 16.22
CA LYS A 179 4.53 -36.06 16.08
C LYS A 179 6.04 -35.93 16.36
N SER A 180 6.43 -35.53 17.58
CA SER A 180 7.61 -36.17 18.17
C SER A 180 7.14 -37.28 19.11
N GLU A 181 7.76 -38.46 19.07
CA GLU A 181 7.48 -39.55 20.01
C GLU A 181 7.68 -39.10 21.48
N GLU A 182 8.51 -38.07 21.72
CA GLU A 182 8.64 -37.39 23.02
C GLU A 182 7.42 -36.51 23.39
N SER A 183 6.66 -36.02 22.41
CA SER A 183 5.50 -35.15 22.65
C SER A 183 4.27 -35.92 23.10
N GLU A 184 4.19 -37.24 22.94
CA GLU A 184 3.01 -38.01 23.34
C GLU A 184 2.85 -38.09 24.87
N LEU A 185 3.97 -38.15 25.60
CA LEU A 185 4.02 -38.02 27.07
C LEU A 185 3.79 -36.59 27.57
N LEU A 186 3.83 -35.59 26.69
CA LEU A 186 3.75 -34.16 27.04
C LEU A 186 2.43 -33.48 26.59
N LYS A 187 1.52 -34.22 25.93
CA LYS A 187 0.24 -33.69 25.43
C LYS A 187 -0.69 -33.16 26.54
N GLU A 188 -0.50 -33.58 27.79
CA GLU A 188 -1.37 -33.20 28.91
C GLU A 188 -0.88 -32.01 29.75
N ILE A 189 0.30 -31.45 29.46
CA ILE A 189 0.87 -30.37 30.27
C ILE A 189 0.79 -29.05 29.50
N ASN A 190 -0.11 -28.17 29.94
CA ASN A 190 -0.22 -26.79 29.45
C ASN A 190 1.00 -25.96 29.91
N ARG A 191 2.16 -26.22 29.31
CA ARG A 191 3.40 -25.47 29.54
C ARG A 191 3.73 -24.57 28.35
N PRO A 192 4.29 -23.38 28.59
CA PRO A 192 4.78 -22.53 27.51
C PRO A 192 5.85 -23.26 26.70
N TYR A 193 5.60 -23.46 25.41
CA TYR A 193 6.62 -24.00 24.50
C TYR A 193 7.55 -22.89 24.05
N GLN A 194 8.85 -23.13 24.13
CA GLN A 194 9.85 -22.24 23.56
C GLN A 194 9.81 -22.41 22.04
N LYS A 195 9.39 -21.36 21.31
CA LYS A 195 9.49 -21.34 19.85
C LYS A 195 10.97 -21.48 19.48
N LYS A 196 11.38 -22.66 19.00
CA LYS A 196 12.70 -22.82 18.39
C LYS A 196 12.79 -21.83 17.22
N ALA A 197 13.91 -21.12 17.11
CA ALA A 197 14.17 -20.28 15.94
C ALA A 197 14.15 -21.20 14.72
N VAL A 198 13.16 -21.01 13.84
CA VAL A 198 13.03 -21.79 12.62
C VAL A 198 14.22 -21.41 11.75
N SER A 199 15.28 -22.20 11.77
CA SER A 199 16.54 -21.87 11.11
C SER A 199 16.48 -22.04 9.58
N ASN A 200 15.44 -22.68 9.05
CA ASN A 200 15.31 -23.02 7.63
C ASN A 200 13.97 -22.58 7.00
N ILE A 201 13.45 -21.41 7.38
CA ILE A 201 12.16 -20.85 6.91
C ILE A 201 12.03 -20.87 5.38
N LEU A 202 13.09 -20.45 4.69
CA LEU A 202 13.09 -20.31 3.23
C LEU A 202 13.12 -21.68 2.53
N ALA A 203 13.93 -22.61 3.03
CA ALA A 203 14.00 -23.97 2.47
C ALA A 203 12.64 -24.69 2.60
N ILE A 204 11.99 -24.55 3.76
CA ILE A 204 10.68 -25.15 3.98
C ILE A 204 9.61 -24.55 3.05
N SER A 205 9.67 -23.23 2.78
CA SER A 205 8.75 -22.61 1.82
C SER A 205 8.93 -23.15 0.40
N GLU A 206 10.18 -23.39 -0.03
CA GLU A 206 10.46 -23.99 -1.34
C GLU A 206 9.93 -25.42 -1.44
N ASP A 207 10.09 -26.22 -0.39
CA ASP A 207 9.56 -27.58 -0.35
C ASP A 207 8.02 -27.61 -0.44
N ILE A 208 7.33 -26.71 0.27
CA ILE A 208 5.86 -26.60 0.21
C ILE A 208 5.40 -26.30 -1.22
N PHE A 209 6.03 -25.30 -1.85
CA PHE A 209 5.63 -24.86 -3.18
C PHE A 209 6.04 -25.86 -4.27
N ARG A 210 7.14 -26.60 -4.08
CA ARG A 210 7.48 -27.74 -4.94
C ARG A 210 6.38 -28.81 -4.90
N ILE A 211 5.95 -29.22 -3.69
CA ILE A 211 4.85 -30.18 -3.53
C ILE A 211 3.56 -29.63 -4.14
N ALA A 212 3.27 -28.34 -3.95
CA ALA A 212 2.11 -27.71 -4.60
C ALA A 212 2.19 -27.83 -6.13
N GLY A 213 3.36 -27.59 -6.73
CA GLY A 213 3.58 -27.71 -8.17
C GLY A 213 3.45 -29.13 -8.72
N ASP A 214 3.71 -30.14 -7.89
CA ASP A 214 3.61 -31.55 -8.29
C ASP A 214 2.15 -32.07 -8.22
N HIS A 215 1.30 -31.48 -7.37
CA HIS A 215 -0.05 -31.99 -7.07
C HIS A 215 -1.21 -31.07 -7.46
N LEU A 216 -0.98 -29.78 -7.69
CA LEU A 216 -2.03 -28.80 -8.03
C LEU A 216 -1.81 -28.21 -9.43
N SER A 217 -2.90 -27.74 -10.05
CA SER A 217 -2.79 -27.00 -11.30
C SER A 217 -2.21 -25.60 -11.08
N GLU A 218 -1.50 -25.06 -12.08
CA GLU A 218 -0.91 -23.71 -11.98
C GLU A 218 -1.95 -22.63 -11.68
N THR A 219 -3.16 -22.76 -12.24
CA THR A 219 -4.27 -21.83 -12.01
C THR A 219 -4.77 -21.88 -10.56
N GLU A 220 -4.77 -23.05 -9.93
CA GLU A 220 -5.18 -23.20 -8.52
C GLU A 220 -4.13 -22.62 -7.57
N ILE A 221 -2.85 -22.84 -7.86
CA ILE A 221 -1.73 -22.28 -7.09
C ILE A 221 -1.75 -20.76 -7.18
N LEU A 222 -1.81 -20.21 -8.40
CA LEU A 222 -1.90 -18.77 -8.64
C LEU A 222 -3.11 -18.14 -7.96
N GLY A 223 -4.30 -18.72 -8.17
CA GLY A 223 -5.53 -18.22 -7.57
C GLY A 223 -5.48 -18.22 -6.04
N SER A 224 -4.88 -19.25 -5.45
CA SER A 224 -4.71 -19.35 -3.99
C SER A 224 -3.71 -18.31 -3.46
N ILE A 225 -2.55 -18.16 -4.11
CA ILE A 225 -1.55 -17.16 -3.73
C ILE A 225 -2.14 -15.75 -3.84
N GLN A 226 -2.77 -15.41 -4.96
CA GLN A 226 -3.39 -14.09 -5.18
C GLN A 226 -4.47 -13.81 -4.13
N LYS A 227 -5.36 -14.79 -3.88
CA LYS A 227 -6.39 -14.68 -2.86
C LYS A 227 -5.78 -14.42 -1.48
N TRP A 228 -4.74 -15.15 -1.09
CA TRP A 228 -4.13 -14.98 0.22
C TRP A 228 -3.29 -13.72 0.37
N ILE A 229 -2.66 -13.22 -0.71
CA ILE A 229 -2.04 -11.89 -0.73
C ILE A 229 -3.11 -10.82 -0.51
N LYS A 230 -4.24 -10.91 -1.21
CA LYS A 230 -5.36 -9.97 -1.05
C LYS A 230 -5.92 -10.02 0.38
N ASP A 231 -6.11 -11.21 0.94
CA ASP A 231 -6.53 -11.38 2.33
C ASP A 231 -5.53 -10.74 3.29
N ASP A 232 -4.23 -10.98 3.09
CA ASP A 232 -3.16 -10.47 3.96
C ASP A 232 -3.09 -8.94 3.96
N ARG A 233 -3.31 -8.32 2.79
CA ARG A 233 -3.41 -6.85 2.68
C ARG A 233 -4.53 -6.27 3.54
N SER A 234 -5.52 -7.05 3.95
CA SER A 234 -6.59 -6.59 4.86
C SER A 234 -6.35 -6.97 6.34
N ASP A 235 -5.40 -7.86 6.63
CA ASP A 235 -5.19 -8.40 7.97
C ASP A 235 -4.61 -7.35 8.94
N PHE A 236 -3.96 -6.28 8.44
CA PHE A 236 -3.49 -5.18 9.29
C PHE A 236 -4.64 -4.43 9.98
N LEU A 237 -5.79 -4.30 9.32
CA LEU A 237 -6.98 -3.66 9.89
C LEU A 237 -7.57 -4.53 10.99
N VAL A 238 -7.66 -5.84 10.77
CA VAL A 238 -8.15 -6.81 11.76
C VAL A 238 -7.32 -6.68 13.04
N ASN A 239 -5.99 -6.77 12.90
CA ASN A 239 -5.09 -6.78 14.05
C ASN A 239 -5.16 -5.50 14.89
N ILE A 240 -5.40 -4.34 14.25
CA ILE A 240 -5.50 -3.05 14.95
C ILE A 240 -6.89 -2.86 15.57
N LEU A 241 -7.96 -3.25 14.87
CA LEU A 241 -9.34 -3.07 15.34
C LEU A 241 -9.78 -4.09 16.39
N GLU A 242 -9.26 -5.31 16.32
CA GLU A 242 -9.55 -6.36 17.31
C GLU A 242 -8.68 -6.25 18.56
N ASN A 243 -7.56 -5.53 18.51
CA ASN A 243 -6.73 -5.30 19.67
C ASN A 243 -7.32 -4.16 20.55
N PRO A 244 -7.83 -4.46 21.76
CA PRO A 244 -8.40 -3.44 22.64
C PRO A 244 -7.37 -2.41 23.13
N GLY A 245 -6.07 -2.73 23.04
CA GLY A 245 -4.96 -1.86 23.39
C GLY A 245 -4.54 -0.86 22.29
N SER A 246 -5.14 -0.90 21.10
CA SER A 246 -4.78 0.04 20.02
C SER A 246 -5.14 1.48 20.37
N THR A 247 -4.20 2.40 20.17
CA THR A 247 -4.44 3.83 20.37
C THR A 247 -5.27 4.42 19.23
N LEU A 248 -5.85 5.60 19.44
CA LEU A 248 -6.55 6.34 18.39
C LEU A 248 -5.60 6.72 17.24
N SER A 249 -4.31 6.90 17.53
CA SER A 249 -3.27 7.13 16.51
C SER A 249 -3.02 5.89 15.64
N ASP A 250 -3.03 4.69 16.25
CA ASP A 250 -2.91 3.43 15.50
C ASP A 250 -4.12 3.20 14.60
N ILE A 251 -5.32 3.48 15.11
CA ILE A 251 -6.58 3.39 14.36
C ILE A 251 -6.59 4.39 13.20
N THR A 252 -6.13 5.63 13.43
CA THR A 252 -6.05 6.67 12.39
C THR A 252 -5.08 6.24 11.30
N SER A 253 -3.88 5.81 11.67
CA SER A 253 -2.87 5.32 10.72
C SER A 253 -3.38 4.11 9.92
N ALA A 254 -4.18 3.23 10.53
CA ALA A 254 -4.77 2.09 9.86
C ALA A 254 -5.84 2.51 8.83
N ILE A 255 -6.71 3.46 9.18
CA ILE A 255 -7.74 3.97 8.27
C ILE A 255 -7.12 4.79 7.13
N GLU A 256 -6.09 5.60 7.41
CA GLU A 256 -5.33 6.30 6.37
C GLU A 256 -4.70 5.31 5.37
N ARG A 257 -4.05 4.26 5.88
CA ARG A 257 -3.51 3.18 5.03
C ARG A 257 -4.60 2.51 4.20
N TYR A 258 -5.76 2.22 4.80
CA TYR A 258 -6.89 1.64 4.07
C TYR A 258 -7.37 2.56 2.94
N HIS A 259 -7.63 3.84 3.24
CA HIS A 259 -8.10 4.82 2.26
C HIS A 259 -7.14 4.95 1.06
N HIS A 260 -5.82 4.93 1.30
CA HIS A 260 -4.84 4.98 0.21
C HIS A 260 -4.70 3.67 -0.58
N LEU A 261 -5.04 2.53 0.02
CA LEU A 261 -4.96 1.21 -0.62
C LEU A 261 -6.24 0.83 -1.39
N THR A 262 -7.41 1.39 -1.02
CA THR A 262 -8.68 1.11 -1.72
C THR A 262 -8.62 1.44 -3.21
N PRO A 263 -8.11 2.61 -3.67
CA PRO A 263 -7.91 2.90 -5.08
C PRO A 263 -6.89 1.99 -5.79
N GLN A 264 -6.03 1.31 -5.02
CA GLN A 264 -5.02 0.37 -5.53
C GLN A 264 -5.55 -1.07 -5.65
N GLY A 265 -6.88 -1.25 -5.59
CA GLY A 265 -7.55 -2.54 -5.73
C GLY A 265 -7.63 -3.34 -4.43
N LEU A 266 -7.47 -2.71 -3.26
CA LEU A 266 -7.80 -3.35 -1.99
C LEU A 266 -9.32 -3.46 -1.86
N GLU A 267 -9.86 -4.65 -2.11
CA GLU A 267 -11.27 -4.95 -1.82
C GLU A 267 -11.36 -5.84 -0.60
N LEU A 268 -12.19 -5.43 0.37
CA LEU A 268 -12.51 -6.25 1.53
C LEU A 268 -13.63 -7.23 1.18
N PRO A 269 -13.52 -8.52 1.56
CA PRO A 269 -14.66 -9.42 1.54
C PRO A 269 -15.83 -8.84 2.35
N THR A 270 -17.06 -8.95 1.85
CA THR A 270 -18.26 -8.37 2.48
C THR A 270 -18.47 -8.73 3.96
N PRO A 271 -18.12 -9.93 4.48
CA PRO A 271 -18.21 -10.21 5.91
C PRO A 271 -17.18 -9.43 6.74
N ARG A 272 -15.96 -9.27 6.21
CA ARG A 272 -14.87 -8.52 6.88
C ARG A 272 -15.20 -7.04 6.95
N GLU A 273 -15.72 -6.49 5.85
CA GLU A 273 -16.12 -5.09 5.79
C GLU A 273 -17.22 -4.76 6.82
N LYS A 274 -18.25 -5.61 6.94
CA LYS A 274 -19.28 -5.49 7.99
C LYS A 274 -18.69 -5.59 9.39
N GLY A 275 -17.76 -6.52 9.61
CA GLY A 275 -17.04 -6.67 10.87
C GLY A 275 -16.27 -5.41 11.26
N PHE A 276 -15.51 -4.83 10.32
CA PHE A 276 -14.74 -3.61 10.55
C PHE A 276 -15.63 -2.40 10.83
N ARG A 277 -16.69 -2.23 10.05
CA ARG A 277 -17.69 -1.18 10.27
C ARG A 277 -18.24 -1.24 11.69
N VAL A 278 -18.65 -2.42 12.15
CA VAL A 278 -19.16 -2.60 13.52
C VAL A 278 -18.08 -2.36 14.57
N ALA A 279 -16.85 -2.84 14.35
CA ALA A 279 -15.73 -2.62 15.26
C ALA A 279 -15.39 -1.13 15.41
N LEU A 280 -15.35 -0.38 14.31
CA LEU A 280 -15.12 1.06 14.29
C LEU A 280 -16.22 1.85 14.99
N ILE A 281 -17.49 1.52 14.73
CA ILE A 281 -18.63 2.14 15.42
C ILE A 281 -18.51 1.92 16.93
N ARG A 282 -18.23 0.68 17.37
CA ARG A 282 -18.04 0.36 18.80
C ARG A 282 -16.87 1.13 19.40
N ARG A 283 -15.74 1.14 18.69
CA ARG A 283 -14.48 1.70 19.20
C ARG A 283 -14.50 3.22 19.25
N LEU A 284 -15.04 3.89 18.24
CA LEU A 284 -14.97 5.34 18.07
C LEU A 284 -16.25 6.07 18.50
N LEU A 285 -17.42 5.42 18.45
CA LEU A 285 -18.71 6.09 18.69
C LEU A 285 -19.39 5.58 19.97
N THR A 286 -19.91 4.35 19.96
CA THR A 286 -20.74 3.82 21.07
C THR A 286 -20.87 2.30 21.02
N ASP A 287 -20.97 1.68 22.20
CA ASP A 287 -21.24 0.24 22.35
C ASP A 287 -22.73 -0.10 22.35
N GLN A 288 -23.61 0.91 22.25
CA GLN A 288 -25.06 0.69 22.28
C GLN A 288 -25.54 -0.09 21.05
N SER A 289 -26.01 -1.31 21.26
CA SER A 289 -26.46 -2.22 20.19
C SER A 289 -27.53 -1.63 19.27
N GLN A 290 -28.45 -0.82 19.81
CA GLN A 290 -29.48 -0.14 19.02
C GLN A 290 -28.87 0.83 18.00
N PHE A 291 -27.92 1.67 18.45
CA PHE A 291 -27.20 2.60 17.59
C PHE A 291 -26.41 1.84 16.53
N ILE A 292 -25.64 0.82 16.93
CA ILE A 292 -24.79 0.04 16.01
C ILE A 292 -25.64 -0.64 14.93
N ASN A 293 -26.80 -1.18 15.29
CA ASN A 293 -27.68 -1.85 14.35
C ASN A 293 -28.23 -0.93 13.27
N ILE A 294 -28.44 0.36 13.57
CA ILE A 294 -28.84 1.35 12.59
C ILE A 294 -27.61 1.79 11.79
N ALA A 295 -26.57 2.25 12.50
CA ALA A 295 -25.37 2.85 11.94
C ALA A 295 -24.64 1.94 10.93
N LYS A 296 -24.61 0.63 11.16
CA LYS A 296 -23.95 -0.32 10.24
C LYS A 296 -24.54 -0.35 8.83
N HIS A 297 -25.73 0.19 8.59
CA HIS A 297 -26.33 0.23 7.24
C HIS A 297 -25.96 1.53 6.48
N PHE A 298 -25.69 2.60 7.22
CA PHE A 298 -25.48 3.94 6.65
C PHE A 298 -24.02 4.38 6.62
N ILE A 299 -23.22 3.95 7.59
CA ILE A 299 -21.81 4.35 7.73
C ILE A 299 -20.91 3.33 7.05
N GLU A 300 -19.94 3.78 6.27
CA GLU A 300 -18.90 2.96 5.64
C GLU A 300 -17.53 3.14 6.31
N VAL A 301 -16.55 2.30 5.97
CA VAL A 301 -15.20 2.41 6.57
C VAL A 301 -14.54 3.74 6.17
N ASP A 302 -14.79 4.21 4.95
CA ASP A 302 -14.24 5.44 4.40
C ASP A 302 -14.74 6.71 5.11
N ASP A 303 -15.97 6.68 5.63
CA ASP A 303 -16.54 7.80 6.39
C ASP A 303 -15.74 8.14 7.65
N PHE A 304 -15.06 7.14 8.23
CA PHE A 304 -14.22 7.35 9.40
C PHE A 304 -12.93 8.09 9.07
N TYR A 305 -12.44 8.03 7.83
CA TYR A 305 -11.27 8.79 7.40
C TYR A 305 -11.51 10.29 7.58
N ASN A 306 -12.63 10.77 7.02
CA ASN A 306 -13.05 12.16 7.15
C ASN A 306 -13.30 12.53 8.62
N LEU A 307 -13.95 11.65 9.39
CA LEU A 307 -14.22 11.92 10.79
C LEU A 307 -12.94 12.11 11.59
N LEU A 308 -11.96 11.21 11.44
CA LEU A 308 -10.71 11.21 12.21
C LEU A 308 -9.85 12.43 11.93
N HIS A 309 -9.85 12.95 10.70
CA HIS A 309 -9.16 14.20 10.36
C HIS A 309 -9.71 15.44 11.10
N HIS A 310 -10.92 15.35 11.67
CA HIS A 310 -11.54 16.44 12.43
C HIS A 310 -11.50 16.22 13.95
N ILE A 311 -10.83 15.17 14.45
CA ILE A 311 -10.68 14.89 15.89
C ILE A 311 -9.32 15.37 16.37
N ILE A 312 -9.31 16.12 17.47
CA ILE A 312 -8.09 16.48 18.20
C ILE A 312 -7.96 15.55 19.41
N PHE A 313 -6.86 14.82 19.52
CA PHE A 313 -6.60 13.89 20.61
C PHE A 313 -5.12 13.86 21.02
N PRO A 314 -4.80 13.62 22.30
CA PRO A 314 -3.42 13.45 22.75
C PRO A 314 -2.82 12.12 22.28
N ALA A 315 -1.49 12.07 22.16
CA ALA A 315 -0.76 10.85 21.83
C ALA A 315 -1.05 9.77 22.90
N GLY A 316 -1.55 8.60 22.46
CA GLY A 316 -1.96 7.51 23.34
C GLY A 316 -3.43 7.56 23.81
N SER A 317 -4.28 8.40 23.22
CA SER A 317 -5.72 8.39 23.53
C SER A 317 -6.37 7.06 23.12
N HIS A 318 -7.27 6.55 23.98
CA HIS A 318 -8.15 5.42 23.69
C HIS A 318 -9.64 5.79 23.80
N GLY A 319 -9.94 7.09 23.84
CA GLY A 319 -11.29 7.61 24.08
C GLY A 319 -12.26 7.43 22.91
N LYS A 320 -13.56 7.55 23.22
CA LYS A 320 -14.66 7.57 22.24
C LYS A 320 -15.14 8.99 21.99
N LEU A 321 -15.81 9.20 20.86
CA LEU A 321 -16.59 10.39 20.60
C LEU A 321 -17.83 10.41 21.50
N GLY A 322 -18.21 11.60 21.97
CA GLY A 322 -19.41 11.76 22.79
C GLY A 322 -20.70 11.43 22.02
N GLY A 323 -21.76 11.07 22.76
CA GLY A 323 -23.02 10.63 22.16
C GLY A 323 -23.68 11.64 21.21
N LYS A 324 -23.52 12.95 21.45
CA LYS A 324 -24.00 14.01 20.54
C LYS A 324 -23.26 13.99 19.21
N SER A 325 -21.94 13.89 19.25
CA SER A 325 -21.09 13.80 18.05
C SER A 325 -21.40 12.53 17.27
N ALA A 326 -21.57 11.39 17.94
CA ALA A 326 -21.98 10.14 17.32
C ALA A 326 -23.34 10.25 16.62
N GLY A 327 -24.33 10.88 17.27
CA GLY A 327 -25.66 11.11 16.69
C GLY A 327 -25.63 12.02 15.46
N LEU A 328 -24.89 13.14 15.53
CA LEU A 328 -24.72 14.06 14.38
C LEU A 328 -24.01 13.39 13.20
N PHE A 329 -22.97 12.61 13.48
CA PHE A 329 -22.24 11.87 12.46
C PHE A 329 -23.17 10.87 11.75
N LEU A 330 -23.92 10.06 12.51
CA LEU A 330 -24.89 9.13 11.93
C LEU A 330 -25.96 9.85 11.10
N ALA A 331 -26.54 10.93 11.61
CA ALA A 331 -27.55 11.71 10.89
C ALA A 331 -27.01 12.26 9.57
N THR A 332 -25.77 12.76 9.57
CA THR A 332 -25.11 13.26 8.35
C THR A 332 -24.96 12.15 7.31
N GLN A 333 -24.57 10.95 7.73
CA GLN A 333 -24.40 9.82 6.79
C GLN A 333 -25.73 9.28 6.27
N ILE A 334 -26.78 9.28 7.09
CA ILE A 334 -28.14 8.95 6.62
C ILE A 334 -28.56 9.93 5.52
N LEU A 335 -28.36 11.23 5.72
CA LEU A 335 -28.75 12.24 4.73
C LEU A 335 -27.97 12.09 3.41
N LYS A 336 -26.64 11.93 3.47
CA LYS A 336 -25.80 11.73 2.28
C LYS A 336 -26.25 10.53 1.46
N LYS A 337 -26.47 9.39 2.12
CA LYS A 337 -26.86 8.15 1.45
C LYS A 337 -28.25 8.21 0.80
N ASN A 338 -29.16 9.00 1.38
CA ASN A 338 -30.48 9.25 0.78
C ASN A 338 -30.40 10.24 -0.40
N LEU A 339 -29.52 11.24 -0.34
CA LEU A 339 -29.29 12.18 -1.44
C LEU A 339 -28.72 11.48 -2.68
N GLU A 340 -27.72 10.60 -2.49
CA GLU A 340 -27.16 9.78 -3.58
C GLU A 340 -28.21 8.87 -4.24
N GLN A 341 -29.16 8.34 -3.46
CA GLN A 341 -30.28 7.54 -3.99
C GLN A 341 -31.31 8.38 -4.75
N GLN A 342 -31.49 9.66 -4.39
CA GLN A 342 -32.40 10.57 -5.11
C GLN A 342 -31.78 11.10 -6.41
N GLU A 343 -30.48 11.38 -6.45
CA GLU A 343 -29.77 11.78 -7.68
C GLU A 343 -29.70 10.65 -8.73
N LEU A 344 -29.80 9.38 -8.33
CA LEU A 344 -29.90 8.23 -9.25
C LEU A 344 -31.32 8.02 -9.81
N LEU A 345 -32.32 8.74 -9.29
CA LEU A 345 -33.74 8.61 -9.66
C LEU A 345 -34.34 9.89 -10.27
N GLY A 346 -33.54 10.95 -10.43
CA GLY A 346 -33.87 12.17 -11.19
C GLY A 346 -33.07 12.25 -12.46
#